data_AF-A0A3M2DVJ2-F1
#
_entry.id   AF-A0A3M2DVJ2-F1
#
_cell.length_a   1.000
_cell.length_b   1.000
_cell.length_c   1.000
_cell.angle_alpha   90.00
_cell.angle_beta   90.00
_cell.angle_gamma   90.00
#
_symmetry.space_group_name_H-M   'P 1'
#
loop_
_entity.id
_entity.type
_entity.pdbx_description
1 polymer ?
#
loop_
_entity_poly.entity_id
_entity_poly.type
_entity_poly.pdbx_seq_one_letter_code
_entity_poly.pdbx_strand_id
1 'polypeptide(L)'
;MVGIGFDFAAADFASLIAPQLFTVVDLDRAYVESWVQVFFNSPFSDGAEDLAYTRNFALYKLSDAVHVGPQIEVGYRLNDFAGDAAAGAAPFSSGLVSLPIGGRVNLGYGDHNTLGLFVGYETQAASGADAVAGRFTFVRTW
;
A
#
# COMPACT_ATOMS: atom_id res chain seq x y z
N MET A 1 4.33 14.96 -1.90
CA MET A 1 5.39 15.00 -0.86
C MET A 1 6.58 14.15 -1.32
N VAL A 2 7.78 14.43 -0.80
CA VAL A 2 9.01 13.64 -1.03
C VAL A 2 9.51 13.18 0.35
N GLY A 3 9.94 11.92 0.44
CA GLY A 3 10.52 11.36 1.66
C GLY A 3 11.81 10.62 1.38
N ILE A 4 12.59 10.33 2.42
CA ILE A 4 13.79 9.51 2.34
C ILE A 4 13.66 8.37 3.37
N GLY A 5 13.93 7.15 2.94
CA GLY A 5 14.04 5.97 3.81
C GLY A 5 15.46 5.80 4.31
N PHE A 6 15.61 5.38 5.56
CA PHE A 6 16.90 5.11 6.19
C PHE A 6 16.94 3.68 6.72
N ASP A 7 18.00 2.95 6.40
CA ASP A 7 18.29 1.65 6.98
C ASP A 7 19.16 1.86 8.24
N PHE A 8 18.56 1.62 9.41
CA PHE A 8 19.25 1.77 10.69
C PHE A 8 20.31 0.70 10.96
N ALA A 9 20.20 -0.47 10.33
CA ALA A 9 21.18 -1.54 10.49
C ALA A 9 22.44 -1.27 9.67
N ALA A 10 22.25 -0.81 8.43
CA ALA A 10 23.36 -0.40 7.55
C ALA A 10 23.88 1.02 7.83
N ALA A 11 23.11 1.83 8.57
CA ALA A 11 23.37 3.25 8.83
C ALA A 11 23.50 4.08 7.54
N ASP A 12 22.65 3.79 6.53
CA ASP A 12 22.67 4.46 5.23
C ASP A 12 21.25 4.77 4.73
N PHE A 13 21.15 5.65 3.73
CA PHE A 13 19.91 5.89 3.01
C PHE A 13 19.53 4.68 2.16
N ALA A 14 18.26 4.32 2.19
CA ALA A 14 17.77 3.11 1.54
C ALA A 14 16.76 3.38 0.42
N SER A 15 16.11 4.55 0.43
CA SER A 15 15.02 4.84 -0.49
C SER A 15 14.79 6.32 -0.70
N LEU A 16 14.50 6.73 -1.92
CA LEU A 16 13.83 7.98 -2.22
C LEU A 16 12.34 7.69 -2.43
N ILE A 17 11.48 8.28 -1.60
CA ILE A 17 10.04 8.02 -1.60
C ILE A 17 9.33 9.19 -2.26
N ALA A 18 9.13 9.11 -3.58
CA ALA A 18 8.46 10.14 -4.36
C ALA A 18 7.90 9.60 -5.70
N PRO A 19 6.75 10.10 -6.18
CA PRO A 19 5.83 10.99 -5.49
C PRO A 19 5.05 10.26 -4.40
N GLN A 20 4.69 11.00 -3.36
CA GLN A 20 3.64 10.58 -2.42
C GLN A 20 2.41 11.46 -2.63
N LEU A 21 1.32 10.82 -3.05
CA LEU A 21 0.01 11.42 -3.26
C LEU A 21 -0.98 10.81 -2.27
N PHE A 22 -1.72 11.67 -1.59
CA PHE A 22 -2.77 11.31 -0.66
C PHE A 22 -4.02 12.10 -1.03
N THR A 23 -5.10 11.38 -1.30
CA THR A 23 -6.39 11.95 -1.67
C THR A 23 -7.42 11.47 -0.68
N VAL A 24 -8.13 12.41 -0.08
CA VAL A 24 -9.29 12.15 0.80
C VAL A 24 -10.49 12.84 0.21
N VAL A 25 -11.58 12.09 0.10
CA VAL A 25 -12.90 12.62 -0.25
C VAL A 25 -13.85 12.22 0.87
N ASP A 26 -14.27 13.21 1.64
CA ASP A 26 -15.22 13.02 2.73
C ASP A 26 -16.58 13.64 2.36
N LEU A 27 -17.58 12.80 2.17
CA LEU A 27 -18.95 13.15 1.80
C LEU A 27 -19.90 12.74 2.93
N ASP A 28 -21.15 13.20 2.89
CA ASP A 28 -22.17 12.89 3.89
C ASP A 28 -22.25 11.39 4.23
N ARG A 29 -22.34 10.53 3.20
CA ARG A 29 -22.49 9.06 3.39
C ARG A 29 -21.29 8.23 2.96
N ALA A 30 -20.26 8.85 2.41
CA ALA A 30 -19.14 8.14 1.81
C ALA A 30 -17.80 8.75 2.23
N TYR A 31 -16.82 7.90 2.45
CA TYR A 31 -15.44 8.29 2.71
C TYR A 31 -14.52 7.52 1.77
N VAL A 32 -13.76 8.22 0.95
CA VAL A 32 -12.81 7.61 0.01
C VAL A 32 -11.41 8.09 0.33
N GLU A 33 -10.47 7.17 0.34
CA GLU A 33 -9.07 7.45 0.58
C GLU A 33 -8.20 6.71 -0.44
N SER A 34 -7.27 7.45 -1.04
CA SER A 34 -6.28 6.92 -1.99
C SER A 34 -4.89 7.35 -1.57
N TRP A 35 -3.99 6.38 -1.45
CA TRP A 35 -2.57 6.56 -1.24
C TRP A 35 -1.85 6.03 -2.45
N VAL A 36 -0.92 6.81 -2.98
CA VAL A 36 0.02 6.36 -4.00
C VAL A 36 1.41 6.80 -3.55
N GLN A 37 2.33 5.85 -3.52
CA GLN A 37 3.72 6.08 -3.15
C GLN A 37 4.62 5.30 -4.09
N VAL A 38 5.75 5.89 -4.45
CA VAL A 38 6.80 5.22 -5.20
C VAL A 38 8.07 5.24 -4.37
N PHE A 39 8.77 4.11 -4.33
CA PHE A 39 10.00 3.85 -3.60
C PHE A 39 11.09 3.58 -4.62
N PHE A 40 12.03 4.51 -4.77
CA PHE A 40 13.23 4.34 -5.57
C PHE A 40 14.36 3.87 -4.65
N ASN A 41 14.63 2.57 -4.68
CA ASN A 41 15.64 1.91 -3.86
C ASN A 41 16.91 1.62 -4.67
N SER A 42 16.78 1.41 -5.98
CA SER A 42 17.87 1.07 -6.89
C SER A 42 19.04 2.07 -6.92
N PRO A 43 18.87 3.39 -6.67
CA PRO A 43 20.00 4.30 -6.57
C PRO A 43 20.83 4.14 -5.29
N PHE A 44 20.29 3.45 -4.28
CA PHE A 44 20.87 3.34 -2.95
C PHE A 44 21.49 1.96 -2.68
N SER A 45 21.04 0.92 -3.40
CA SER A 45 21.55 -0.44 -3.23
C SER A 45 21.47 -1.23 -4.54
N ASP A 46 22.60 -1.81 -4.95
CA ASP A 46 22.69 -2.64 -6.14
C ASP A 46 21.78 -3.87 -6.00
N GLY A 47 20.89 -4.06 -6.98
CA GLY A 47 19.92 -5.16 -6.97
C GLY A 47 18.62 -4.86 -6.19
N ALA A 48 18.45 -3.66 -5.64
CA ALA A 48 17.24 -3.30 -4.90
C ALA A 48 16.09 -2.86 -5.83
N GLU A 49 14.93 -3.51 -5.67
CA GLU A 49 13.75 -3.27 -6.50
C GLU A 49 13.12 -1.90 -6.22
N ASP A 50 12.77 -1.18 -7.29
CA ASP A 50 11.94 0.01 -7.21
C ASP A 50 10.47 -0.40 -7.20
N LEU A 51 9.67 0.19 -6.31
CA LEU A 51 8.31 -0.24 -6.05
C LEU A 51 7.33 0.93 -6.15
N ALA A 52 6.23 0.74 -6.87
CA ALA A 52 5.03 1.54 -6.71
C ALA A 52 4.07 0.81 -5.77
N TYR A 53 3.48 1.56 -4.86
CA TYR A 53 2.49 1.07 -3.91
C TYR A 53 1.26 1.97 -3.94
N THR A 54 0.09 1.36 -3.95
CA THR A 54 -1.16 2.08 -3.73
C THR A 54 -2.07 1.36 -2.75
N ARG A 55 -2.79 2.14 -1.96
CA ARG A 55 -3.91 1.70 -1.12
C ARG A 55 -5.10 2.57 -1.41
N ASN A 56 -6.21 1.95 -1.75
CA ASN A 56 -7.47 2.63 -2.02
C ASN A 56 -8.58 1.96 -1.23
N PHE A 57 -9.42 2.75 -0.60
CA PHE A 57 -10.63 2.24 0.03
C PHE A 57 -11.77 3.25 -0.07
N ALA A 58 -12.98 2.72 -0.16
CA ALA A 58 -14.21 3.49 -0.21
C ALA A 58 -15.16 2.92 0.83
N LEU A 59 -15.57 3.74 1.78
CA LEU A 59 -16.39 3.32 2.91
C LEU A 59 -17.72 4.03 2.86
N TYR A 60 -18.77 3.28 3.16
CA TYR A 60 -20.08 3.81 3.47
C TYR A 60 -20.19 4.08 4.97
N LYS A 61 -20.72 5.24 5.36
CA LYS A 61 -20.92 5.60 6.77
C LYS A 61 -22.23 4.99 7.27
N LEU A 62 -22.14 3.95 8.08
CA LEU A 62 -23.30 3.33 8.74
C LEU A 62 -23.80 4.18 9.91
N SER A 63 -22.87 4.89 10.55
CA SER A 63 -23.10 5.88 11.60
C SER A 63 -21.91 6.85 11.64
N ASP A 64 -21.98 7.85 12.51
CA ASP A 64 -20.87 8.78 12.76
C ASP A 64 -19.58 8.08 13.27
N ALA A 65 -19.72 6.87 13.80
CA ALA A 65 -18.61 6.11 14.38
C ALA A 65 -18.20 4.90 13.54
N VAL A 66 -19.02 4.39 12.63
CA VAL A 66 -18.76 3.13 11.94
C VAL A 66 -18.87 3.31 10.44
N HIS A 67 -17.74 3.14 9.74
CA HIS A 67 -17.70 3.14 8.28
C HIS A 67 -17.20 1.80 7.77
N VAL A 68 -17.81 1.27 6.71
CA VAL A 68 -17.44 -0.04 6.15
C VAL A 68 -17.39 -0.01 4.64
N GLY A 69 -16.51 -0.80 4.03
CA GLY A 69 -16.49 -0.94 2.59
C GLY A 69 -15.25 -1.65 2.07
N PRO A 70 -15.08 -1.73 0.75
CA PRO A 70 -13.94 -2.41 0.14
C PRO A 70 -12.64 -1.63 0.32
N GLN A 71 -11.54 -2.37 0.37
CA GLN A 71 -10.17 -1.88 0.24
C GLN A 71 -9.40 -2.77 -0.74
N ILE A 72 -8.58 -2.12 -1.55
CA ILE A 72 -7.62 -2.74 -2.46
C ILE A 72 -6.25 -2.13 -2.25
N GLU A 73 -5.23 -2.97 -2.28
CA GLU A 73 -3.84 -2.56 -2.25
C GLU A 73 -3.12 -3.16 -3.44
N VAL A 74 -2.16 -2.43 -4.01
CA VAL A 74 -1.37 -2.90 -5.14
C VAL A 74 0.09 -2.56 -4.87
N GLY A 75 0.94 -3.57 -4.90
CA GLY A 75 2.39 -3.43 -4.97
C GLY A 75 2.85 -3.81 -6.37
N TYR A 76 3.64 -2.94 -7.01
CA TYR A 76 4.12 -3.14 -8.37
C TYR A 76 5.61 -2.80 -8.47
N ARG A 77 6.39 -3.68 -9.08
CA ARG A 77 7.81 -3.50 -9.37
C ARG A 77 8.00 -2.66 -10.62
N LEU A 78 8.87 -1.65 -10.53
CA LEU A 78 9.10 -0.66 -11.58
C LEU A 78 10.35 -0.93 -12.43
N ASN A 79 11.25 -1.79 -11.97
CA ASN A 79 12.46 -2.19 -12.68
C ASN A 79 12.66 -3.72 -12.70
N ASP A 80 13.05 -4.26 -13.85
CA ASP A 80 13.47 -5.66 -13.98
C ASP A 80 14.98 -5.75 -13.78
N PHE A 81 15.43 -6.68 -12.93
CA PHE A 81 16.86 -6.97 -12.78
C PHE A 81 17.36 -7.82 -13.96
N ALA A 82 18.66 -7.73 -14.23
CA ALA A 82 19.35 -8.42 -15.34
C ALA A 82 19.16 -9.96 -15.40
N GLY A 83 18.52 -10.57 -14.40
CA GLY A 83 18.07 -11.97 -14.43
C GLY A 83 16.86 -12.23 -15.34
N ASP A 84 15.98 -11.25 -15.57
CA ASP A 84 14.80 -11.39 -16.43
C ASP A 84 15.13 -11.22 -17.92
N ALA A 85 16.15 -10.42 -18.25
CA ALA A 85 16.68 -10.29 -19.60
C ALA A 85 17.38 -11.57 -20.11
N ALA A 86 17.94 -12.37 -19.20
CA ALA A 86 18.56 -13.66 -19.53
C ALA A 86 17.53 -14.77 -19.81
N ALA A 87 16.26 -14.58 -19.41
CA ALA A 87 15.18 -15.56 -19.52
C ALA A 87 14.25 -15.34 -20.74
N GLY A 88 14.53 -14.36 -21.60
CA GLY A 88 13.65 -14.03 -22.73
C GLY A 88 12.26 -13.54 -22.29
N ALA A 89 12.16 -13.00 -21.07
CA ALA A 89 10.93 -12.47 -20.54
C ALA A 89 10.51 -11.22 -21.31
N ALA A 90 9.22 -11.16 -21.70
CA ALA A 90 8.65 -9.94 -22.27
C ALA A 90 8.80 -8.79 -21.26
N PRO A 91 8.99 -7.53 -21.70
CA PRO A 91 9.20 -6.35 -20.83
C PRO A 91 8.01 -6.01 -19.88
N PHE A 92 7.06 -6.92 -19.74
CA PHE A 92 5.87 -6.84 -18.91
C PHE A 92 5.45 -8.20 -18.33
N SER A 93 6.37 -9.16 -18.09
CA SER A 93 6.01 -10.41 -17.40
C SER A 93 5.81 -10.16 -15.90
N SER A 94 4.66 -9.54 -15.58
CA SER A 94 4.02 -9.42 -14.28
C SER A 94 4.86 -8.75 -13.17
N GLY A 95 5.15 -7.45 -13.31
CA GLY A 95 5.64 -6.62 -12.21
C GLY A 95 4.68 -6.48 -11.02
N LEU A 96 3.52 -7.16 -11.00
CA LEU A 96 2.62 -7.17 -9.85
C LEU A 96 3.19 -8.08 -8.75
N VAL A 97 3.53 -7.50 -7.59
CA VAL A 97 4.15 -8.23 -6.47
C VAL A 97 3.20 -8.47 -5.30
N SER A 98 2.12 -7.69 -5.20
CA SER A 98 1.13 -7.80 -4.14
C SER A 98 -0.20 -7.21 -4.60
N LEU A 99 -1.30 -7.91 -4.32
CA LEU A 99 -2.67 -7.46 -4.58
C LEU A 99 -3.64 -7.92 -3.47
N PRO A 100 -3.57 -7.36 -2.26
CA PRO A 100 -4.58 -7.57 -1.23
C PRO A 100 -5.92 -6.94 -1.63
N ILE A 101 -6.99 -7.74 -1.61
CA ILE A 101 -8.36 -7.27 -1.82
C ILE A 101 -9.24 -7.75 -0.67
N GLY A 102 -10.04 -6.87 -0.10
CA GLY A 102 -10.87 -7.25 1.04
C GLY A 102 -11.77 -6.15 1.56
N GLY A 103 -12.24 -6.35 2.79
CA GLY A 103 -13.11 -5.42 3.51
C GLY A 103 -12.33 -4.60 4.52
N ARG A 104 -12.74 -3.35 4.69
CA ARG A 104 -12.25 -2.44 5.71
C ARG A 104 -13.41 -1.95 6.57
N VAL A 105 -13.15 -1.84 7.87
CA VAL A 105 -14.00 -1.17 8.85
C VAL A 105 -13.19 -0.06 9.50
N ASN A 106 -13.75 1.15 9.58
CA ASN A 106 -13.23 2.24 10.39
C ASN A 106 -14.18 2.47 11.58
N LEU A 107 -13.59 2.59 12.78
CA LEU A 107 -14.25 2.86 14.04
C LEU A 107 -13.74 4.18 14.62
N GLY A 108 -14.59 5.20 14.66
CA GLY A 108 -14.33 6.45 15.37
C GLY A 108 -14.41 6.23 16.88
N TYR A 109 -13.45 6.76 17.65
CA TYR A 109 -13.50 6.72 19.11
C TYR A 109 -12.88 7.97 19.74
N GLY A 110 -13.61 8.59 20.66
CA GLY A 110 -13.26 9.91 21.17
C GLY A 110 -13.13 10.96 20.06
N ASP A 111 -12.62 12.13 20.41
CA ASP A 111 -12.49 13.21 19.44
C ASP A 111 -11.30 12.96 18.52
N HIS A 112 -11.57 13.00 17.21
CA HIS A 112 -10.59 12.95 16.14
C HIS A 112 -9.77 11.66 16.01
N ASN A 113 -10.12 10.56 16.69
CA ASN A 113 -9.42 9.29 16.53
C ASN A 113 -10.24 8.29 15.73
N THR A 114 -9.57 7.59 14.81
CA THR A 114 -10.15 6.54 13.99
C THR A 114 -9.25 5.31 14.02
N LEU A 115 -9.87 4.16 14.27
CA LEU A 115 -9.27 2.85 14.17
C LEU A 115 -9.74 2.13 12.91
N GLY A 116 -8.82 1.79 12.03
CA GLY A 116 -9.09 1.03 10.80
C GLY A 116 -8.63 -0.41 10.92
N LEU A 117 -9.51 -1.35 10.59
CA LEU A 117 -9.18 -2.76 10.39
C LEU A 117 -9.49 -3.15 8.95
N PHE A 118 -8.49 -3.68 8.25
CA PHE A 118 -8.64 -4.30 6.94
C PHE A 118 -8.34 -5.80 7.07
N VAL A 119 -9.17 -6.62 6.44
CA VAL A 119 -8.95 -8.06 6.26
C VAL A 119 -9.33 -8.42 4.82
N GLY A 120 -8.45 -9.16 4.17
CA GLY A 120 -8.61 -9.53 2.77
C GLY A 120 -7.79 -10.75 2.37
N TYR A 121 -7.75 -10.97 1.07
CA TYR A 121 -7.03 -12.05 0.41
C TYR A 121 -5.91 -11.47 -0.46
N GLU A 122 -4.69 -11.99 -0.32
CA GLU A 122 -3.52 -11.67 -1.15
C GLU A 122 -3.53 -12.55 -2.40
N THR A 123 -3.86 -11.97 -3.56
CA THR A 123 -3.96 -12.76 -4.80
C THR A 123 -2.61 -13.19 -5.36
N GLN A 124 -1.52 -12.58 -4.93
CA GLN A 124 -0.15 -12.94 -5.32
C GLN A 124 0.53 -13.89 -4.34
N ALA A 125 -0.24 -14.48 -3.41
CA ALA A 125 0.29 -15.44 -2.46
C ALA A 125 0.85 -16.68 -3.20
N ALA A 126 1.99 -17.18 -2.73
CA ALA A 126 2.59 -18.40 -3.27
C ALA A 126 1.63 -19.60 -3.13
N SER A 127 1.67 -20.51 -4.09
CA SER A 127 0.88 -21.75 -4.04
C SER A 127 1.14 -22.51 -2.73
N GLY A 128 0.08 -22.75 -1.96
CA GLY A 128 0.16 -23.46 -0.68
C GLY A 128 0.44 -22.58 0.54
N ALA A 129 0.57 -21.26 0.38
CA ALA A 129 0.65 -20.31 1.49
C ALA A 129 -0.75 -19.85 1.94
N ASP A 130 -0.87 -19.49 3.22
CA ASP A 130 -2.05 -18.77 3.73
C ASP A 130 -2.09 -17.37 3.11
N ALA A 131 -3.10 -17.11 2.31
CA ALA A 131 -3.25 -15.87 1.56
C ALA A 131 -4.05 -14.79 2.33
N VAL A 132 -4.07 -14.85 3.66
CA VAL A 132 -4.76 -13.85 4.48
C VAL A 132 -3.91 -12.59 4.57
N ALA A 133 -4.47 -11.47 4.14
CA ALA A 133 -3.85 -10.15 4.30
C ALA A 133 -4.64 -9.33 5.32
N GLY A 134 -3.95 -8.51 6.11
CA GLY A 134 -4.59 -7.66 7.09
C GLY A 134 -3.79 -6.40 7.38
N ARG A 135 -4.50 -5.36 7.80
CA ARG A 135 -3.88 -4.13 8.28
C ARG A 135 -4.65 -3.52 9.42
N PHE A 136 -3.90 -3.08 10.41
CA PHE A 136 -4.37 -2.19 11.47
C PHE A 136 -3.88 -0.77 11.18
N THR A 137 -4.79 0.20 11.23
CA THR A 137 -4.47 1.61 11.02
C THR A 137 -5.00 2.44 12.18
N PHE A 138 -4.18 3.32 12.72
CA PHE A 138 -4.62 4.34 13.66
C PHE A 138 -4.40 5.72 13.02
N VAL A 139 -5.44 6.54 13.01
CA VAL A 139 -5.36 7.93 12.53
C VAL A 139 -5.91 8.84 13.61
N ARG A 140 -5.19 9.94 13.87
CA ARG A 140 -5.67 11.06 14.68
C ARG A 140 -5.61 12.34 13.84
N THR A 141 -6.73 13.01 13.70
CA THR A 141 -6.79 14.37 13.14
C THR A 141 -6.66 15.41 14.26
N TRP A 142 -6.25 16.64 13.95
CA TRP A 142 -6.03 17.73 14.91
C TRP A 142 -7.09 18.82 14.78
#